data_AF-A0A3N1GFV8-F1
#
_entry.id   AF-A0A3N1GFV8-F1
#
_cell.length_a   1.000
_cell.length_b   1.000
_cell.length_c   1.000
_cell.angle_alpha   90.00
_cell.angle_beta   90.00
_cell.angle_gamma   90.00
#
_symmetry.space_group_name_H-M   'P 1'
#
loop_
_entity.id
_entity.type
_entity.pdbx_description
1 polymer ?
#
loop_
_entity_poly.entity_id
_entity_poly.type
_entity_poly.pdbx_seq_one_letter_code
_entity_poly.pdbx_strand_id
1 'polypeptide(L)'
;MTSDENGFAAVSRTVVSYAAVLIAGVERRLVGEENVRTAQGNAWAAMCADRARAQARADLDALVATLAARPRRRNAGHGATPRAKAAPGTLVSTR
;
A
#
# COMPACT_ATOMS: atom_id res chain seq x y z
N MET A 1 20.76 -14.12 -6.39
CA MET A 1 21.03 -14.66 -5.04
C MET A 1 19.95 -14.21 -4.03
N THR A 2 18.67 -14.19 -4.41
CA THR A 2 17.56 -13.63 -3.58
C THR A 2 16.64 -14.71 -2.99
N SER A 3 16.78 -15.97 -3.40
CA SER A 3 15.93 -17.07 -2.93
C SER A 3 16.20 -17.45 -1.48
N ASP A 4 17.45 -17.36 -1.02
CA ASP A 4 17.85 -17.74 0.34
C ASP A 4 17.41 -16.70 1.39
N GLU A 5 17.47 -15.41 1.06
CA GLU A 5 16.95 -14.32 1.92
C GLU A 5 15.43 -14.44 2.13
N ASN A 6 14.68 -14.74 1.06
CA ASN A 6 13.24 -14.96 1.15
C ASN A 6 12.89 -16.21 1.99
N GLY A 7 13.69 -17.27 1.85
CA GLY A 7 13.55 -18.49 2.65
C GLY A 7 13.81 -18.23 4.14
N PHE A 8 14.89 -17.52 4.46
CA PHE A 8 15.22 -17.13 5.83
C PHE A 8 14.11 -16.27 6.45
N ALA A 9 13.65 -15.23 5.73
CA ALA A 9 12.57 -14.37 6.20
C ALA A 9 11.25 -15.13 6.45
N ALA A 10 10.93 -16.12 5.61
CA ALA A 10 9.75 -16.97 5.78
C ALA A 10 9.85 -17.86 7.02
N VAL A 11 11.01 -18.49 7.23
CA VAL A 11 11.29 -19.29 8.43
C VAL A 11 11.24 -18.41 9.68
N SER A 12 11.88 -17.24 9.66
CA SER A 12 11.84 -16.28 10.78
C SER A 12 10.41 -15.86 11.11
N ARG A 13 9.58 -15.53 10.12
CA ARG A 13 8.15 -15.22 10.34
C ARG A 13 7.40 -16.38 10.99
N THR A 14 7.68 -17.60 10.57
CA THR A 14 7.03 -18.80 11.10
C THR A 14 7.39 -19.00 12.57
N VAL A 15 8.68 -18.89 12.91
CA VAL A 15 9.17 -18.96 14.29
C VAL A 15 8.53 -17.86 15.15
N VAL A 16 8.48 -16.62 14.65
CA VAL A 16 7.86 -15.50 15.37
C VAL A 16 6.37 -15.73 15.58
N SER A 17 5.63 -16.22 14.58
CA SER A 17 4.20 -16.54 14.74
C SER A 17 3.97 -17.65 15.78
N TYR A 18 4.83 -18.66 15.80
CA TYR A 18 4.72 -19.76 16.75
C TYR A 18 5.04 -19.30 18.17
N ALA A 19 6.10 -18.49 18.33
CA ALA A 19 6.44 -17.87 19.61
C ALA A 19 5.31 -16.98 20.15
N ALA A 20 4.66 -16.19 19.29
CA ALA A 20 3.53 -15.35 19.69
C ALA A 20 2.34 -16.18 20.24
N VAL A 21 2.03 -17.31 19.61
CA VAL A 21 0.98 -18.24 20.09
C VAL A 21 1.36 -18.84 21.43
N LEU A 22 2.62 -19.25 21.61
CA LEU A 22 3.10 -19.79 22.88
C LEU A 22 3.02 -18.77 24.02
N ILE A 23 3.46 -17.54 23.77
CA ILE A 23 3.41 -16.46 24.76
C ILE A 23 1.96 -16.18 25.17
N ALA A 24 1.03 -16.11 24.21
CA ALA A 24 -0.39 -15.90 24.51
C ALA A 24 -1.00 -17.07 25.31
N GLY A 25 -0.56 -18.31 25.05
CA GLY A 25 -0.98 -19.49 25.82
C GLY A 25 -0.44 -19.48 27.25
N VAL A 26 0.83 -19.12 27.42
CA VAL A 26 1.49 -19.01 28.73
C VAL A 26 0.89 -17.88 29.56
N GLU A 27 0.65 -16.71 28.95
CA GLU A 27 -0.02 -15.59 29.59
C GLU A 27 -1.40 -16.00 30.10
N ARG A 28 -2.19 -16.69 29.27
CA ARG A 28 -3.53 -17.18 29.65
C ARG A 28 -3.47 -18.21 30.79
N ARG A 29 -2.44 -19.05 30.82
CA ARG A 29 -2.28 -20.09 31.86
C ARG A 29 -1.79 -19.50 33.18
N LEU A 30 -0.90 -18.50 33.14
CA LEU A 30 -0.31 -17.87 34.33
C LEU A 30 -1.24 -16.84 34.98
N VAL A 31 -2.05 -16.13 34.20
CA VAL A 31 -2.92 -15.07 34.70
C VAL A 31 -4.25 -15.62 35.26
N GLY A 32 -4.60 -16.87 34.94
CA GLY A 32 -5.84 -17.51 35.41
C GLY A 32 -7.11 -17.00 34.68
N GLU A 33 -8.21 -17.74 34.83
CA GLU A 33 -9.54 -17.43 34.24
C GLU A 33 -10.10 -16.08 34.72
N GLU A 34 -9.72 -15.61 35.92
CA GLU A 34 -10.22 -14.33 36.42
C GLU A 34 -9.58 -13.09 35.77
N ASN A 35 -8.47 -13.26 35.02
CA ASN A 35 -7.86 -12.25 34.15
C ASN A 35 -8.16 -10.80 34.52
N VAL A 36 -7.87 -10.42 35.77
CA VAL A 36 -7.95 -9.03 36.21
C VAL A 36 -6.73 -8.37 35.58
N ARG A 37 -6.89 -7.95 34.33
CA ARG A 37 -5.85 -7.27 33.57
C ARG A 37 -5.35 -6.13 34.43
N THR A 38 -4.09 -6.23 34.84
CA THR A 38 -3.41 -5.13 35.50
C THR A 38 -3.60 -3.89 34.61
N ALA A 39 -3.77 -2.71 35.20
CA ALA A 39 -3.93 -1.47 34.44
C ALA A 39 -2.85 -1.33 33.34
N GLN A 40 -1.66 -1.88 33.59
CA GLN A 40 -0.56 -2.02 32.65
C GLN A 40 -0.87 -2.89 31.42
N GLY A 41 -1.53 -4.04 31.59
CA GLY A 41 -1.95 -4.91 30.49
C GLY A 41 -2.99 -4.23 29.58
N ASN A 42 -3.93 -3.48 30.17
CA ASN A 42 -4.89 -2.68 29.40
C ASN A 42 -4.22 -1.56 28.61
N ALA A 43 -3.28 -0.85 29.23
CA ALA A 43 -2.51 0.20 28.55
C ALA A 43 -1.68 -0.37 27.39
N TRP A 44 -1.04 -1.53 27.60
CA TRP A 44 -0.27 -2.21 26.55
C TRP A 44 -1.14 -2.65 25.38
N ALA A 45 -2.30 -3.25 25.65
CA ALA A 45 -3.25 -3.65 24.61
C ALA A 45 -3.75 -2.45 23.79
N ALA A 46 -4.05 -1.32 24.45
CA ALA A 46 -4.44 -0.08 23.77
C ALA A 46 -3.32 0.43 22.86
N MET A 47 -2.08 0.48 23.34
CA MET A 47 -0.93 0.89 22.54
C MET A 47 -0.67 -0.04 21.35
N CYS A 48 -0.88 -1.35 21.50
CA CYS A 48 -0.78 -2.30 20.39
C CYS A 48 -1.87 -2.06 19.34
N ALA A 49 -3.11 -1.80 19.76
CA ALA A 49 -4.20 -1.48 18.85
C ALA A 49 -3.96 -0.16 18.10
N ASP A 50 -3.40 0.85 18.78
CA ASP A 50 -3.08 2.13 18.16
C ASP A 50 -1.94 2.01 17.16
N ARG A 51 -0.91 1.21 17.47
CA ARG A 51 0.16 0.89 16.51
C ARG A 51 -0.38 0.16 15.28
N ALA A 52 -1.30 -0.79 15.45
CA ALA A 52 -1.94 -1.49 14.34
C ALA A 52 -2.75 -0.53 13.44
N ARG A 53 -3.50 0.41 14.05
CA ARG A 53 -4.23 1.45 13.31
C ARG A 53 -3.28 2.39 12.56
N ALA A 54 -2.16 2.78 13.18
CA ALA A 54 -1.16 3.63 12.55
C ALA A 54 -0.52 2.94 11.34
N GLN A 55 -0.19 1.65 11.45
CA GLN A 55 0.34 0.88 10.33
C GLN A 55 -0.67 0.78 9.18
N ALA A 56 -1.93 0.48 9.49
CA ALA A 56 -2.98 0.40 8.46
C ALA A 56 -3.17 1.74 7.72
N ARG A 57 -3.05 2.89 8.42
CA ARG A 57 -3.06 4.21 7.78
C ARG A 57 -1.86 4.41 6.86
N ALA A 58 -0.66 4.07 7.32
CA ALA A 58 0.56 4.17 6.51
C ALA A 58 0.49 3.31 5.24
N ASP A 59 -0.07 2.10 5.34
CA ASP A 59 -0.25 1.21 4.19
C ASP A 59 -1.24 1.82 3.16
N LEU A 60 -2.35 2.39 3.63
CA LEU A 60 -3.30 3.08 2.77
C LEU A 60 -2.70 4.32 2.12
N ASP A 61 -1.96 5.13 2.88
CA ASP A 61 -1.28 6.32 2.36
C ASP A 61 -0.26 5.94 1.27
N ALA A 62 0.48 4.85 1.46
CA ALA A 62 1.39 4.33 0.45
C ALA A 62 0.67 3.87 -0.83
N LEU A 63 -0.48 3.20 -0.70
CA LEU A 63 -1.31 2.81 -1.86
C LEU A 63 -1.88 4.04 -2.60
N VAL A 64 -2.36 5.04 -1.85
CA VAL A 64 -2.86 6.31 -2.41
C VAL A 64 -1.75 7.06 -3.14
N ALA A 65 -0.56 7.17 -2.54
CA ALA A 65 0.60 7.79 -3.17
C ALA A 65 0.99 7.07 -4.47
N THR A 66 0.96 5.74 -4.47
CA THR A 66 1.22 4.92 -5.66
C THR A 66 0.20 5.19 -6.77
N LEU A 67 -1.09 5.31 -6.42
CA LEU A 67 -2.15 5.64 -7.37
C LEU A 67 -2.01 7.06 -7.92
N ALA A 68 -1.71 8.03 -7.05
CA ALA A 68 -1.53 9.43 -7.42
C ALA A 68 -0.29 9.66 -8.31
N ALA A 69 0.78 8.90 -8.09
CA ALA A 69 1.99 8.93 -8.91
C ALA A 69 1.77 8.36 -10.32
N ARG A 70 0.65 7.65 -10.57
CA ARG A 70 0.35 7.10 -11.89
C ARG A 70 -0.08 8.23 -12.84
N PRO A 71 0.66 8.50 -13.91
CA PRO A 71 0.30 9.55 -14.85
C PRO A 71 -1.06 9.21 -15.49
N ARG A 72 -2.06 10.06 -15.25
CA ARG A 72 -3.36 9.99 -15.90
C ARG A 72 -3.11 10.12 -17.39
N ARG A 73 -3.34 9.06 -18.18
CA ARG A 73 -3.26 9.12 -19.65
C ARG A 73 -4.22 10.23 -20.10
N ARG A 74 -3.66 11.39 -20.45
CA ARG A 74 -4.38 12.44 -21.17
C ARG A 74 -4.82 11.76 -22.46
N ASN A 75 -6.12 11.70 -22.72
CA ASN A 75 -6.65 11.34 -24.04
C ASN A 75 -6.17 12.41 -25.04
N ALA A 76 -4.92 12.31 -25.46
CA ALA A 76 -4.26 13.19 -26.41
C ALA A 76 -4.50 12.65 -27.83
N GLY A 77 -5.76 12.55 -28.20
CA GLY A 77 -6.13 12.05 -29.53
C GLY A 77 -7.62 11.96 -29.68
N HIS A 78 -8.29 13.09 -29.95
CA HIS A 78 -9.57 13.16 -30.67
C HIS A 78 -9.89 14.62 -31.09
N GLY A 79 -8.91 15.37 -31.60
CA GLY A 79 -9.16 16.76 -32.02
C GLY A 79 -8.17 17.41 -33.00
N ALA A 80 -7.05 16.78 -33.35
CA ALA A 80 -6.12 17.36 -34.33
C ALA A 80 -6.31 16.69 -35.69
N THR A 81 -7.33 17.11 -36.44
CA THR A 81 -7.36 16.94 -37.90
C THR A 81 -6.27 17.84 -38.50
N PRO A 82 -5.31 17.31 -39.28
CA PRO A 82 -4.38 18.16 -40.01
C PRO A 82 -5.14 18.81 -41.16
N ARG A 83 -5.49 20.09 -40.99
CA ARG A 83 -6.03 20.95 -42.04
C ARG A 83 -5.02 20.98 -43.19
N ALA A 84 -5.37 20.27 -44.27
CA ALA A 84 -4.60 20.20 -45.50
C ALA A 84 -4.26 21.62 -45.99
N LYS A 85 -2.97 21.83 -46.26
CA LYS A 85 -2.41 23.06 -46.82
C LYS A 85 -2.92 23.18 -48.28
N ALA A 86 -3.96 23.98 -48.48
CA ALA A 86 -4.45 24.32 -49.81
C ALA A 86 -3.37 25.10 -50.58
N ALA A 87 -3.07 24.63 -51.79
CA ALA A 87 -2.16 25.28 -52.74
C ALA A 87 -2.76 26.63 -53.20
N PRO A 88 -1.94 27.69 -53.39
CA PRO A 88 -2.43 28.91 -54.00
C PRO A 88 -2.61 28.70 -55.51
N GLY A 89 -3.87 28.71 -55.96
CA GLY A 89 -4.20 28.89 -57.36
C GLY A 89 -3.93 30.34 -57.77
N THR A 90 -2.93 30.54 -58.64
CA THR A 90 -2.68 31.84 -59.26
C THR A 90 -3.59 32.00 -60.47
N LEU A 91 -4.41 33.05 -60.41
CA LEU A 91 -5.36 33.52 -61.41
C LEU A 91 -4.67 33.81 -62.76
N VAL A 92 -5.17 33.19 -63.83
CA VAL A 92 -4.96 33.65 -65.21
C VAL A 92 -6.02 34.69 -65.50
N SER A 93 -5.62 35.96 -65.54
CA SER A 93 -6.43 37.09 -65.98
C SER A 93 -6.26 37.28 -67.48
N THR A 94 -7.30 36.99 -68.25
CA THR A 94 -7.43 37.40 -69.65
C THR A 94 -8.13 38.75 -69.71
N ARG A 95 -7.42 39.79 -70.15
CA ARG A 95 -8.01 40.94 -70.84
C ARG A 95 -7.00 41.65 -71.70
#